data_AF-A0A420I9K0-F1
#
_entry.id   AF-A0A420I9K0-F1
#
_cell.length_a   1.000
_cell.length_b   1.000
_cell.length_c   1.000
_cell.angle_alpha   90.00
_cell.angle_beta   90.00
_cell.angle_gamma   90.00
#
_symmetry.space_group_name_H-M   'P 1'
#
loop_
_entity.id
_entity.type
_entity.pdbx_description
1 polymer ?
#
loop_
_entity_poly.entity_id
_entity_poly.type
_entity_poly.pdbx_seq_one_letter_code
_entity_poly.pdbx_strand_id
1 'polypeptide(L)'
;MATINVKESLEESKNSELDLYISTKISEYKEFNSTDSDLWELFQEDFADFTVDNFKSLGTAKLQQLRNFLKCGGVRVPVNDRQKTLPKVLSEVLHEEIQPNWTSDDFQTSYTILEKGPITSPYLKLKYNEWKATGNITNVPSVAIATSAPTKSTLATTPHPVLPVNTVHSSTIQLTTVIQPTVATGSGRLITEVTRNYSDDQKYD
;
A
#
# COMPACT_ATOMS: atom_id res chain seq x y z
N MET A 1 -24.92 -41.43 31.14
CA MET A 1 -25.38 -40.19 30.49
C MET A 1 -24.16 -39.49 29.93
N ALA A 2 -24.07 -39.36 28.61
CA ALA A 2 -22.95 -38.67 27.96
C ALA A 2 -23.22 -37.17 28.05
N THR A 3 -22.43 -36.46 28.85
CA THR A 3 -22.42 -34.99 28.85
C THR A 3 -21.78 -34.57 27.53
N ILE A 4 -22.60 -34.28 26.52
CA ILE A 4 -22.12 -33.66 25.28
C ILE A 4 -21.58 -32.29 25.67
N ASN A 5 -20.27 -32.11 25.50
CA ASN A 5 -19.55 -30.92 25.87
C ASN A 5 -19.89 -29.80 24.88
N VAL A 6 -20.96 -29.05 25.17
CA VAL A 6 -21.51 -27.99 24.30
C VAL A 6 -20.44 -26.98 23.84
N LYS A 7 -19.39 -26.77 24.63
CA LYS A 7 -18.24 -25.91 24.28
C LYS A 7 -17.44 -26.45 23.09
N GLU A 8 -17.27 -27.76 23.00
CA GLU A 8 -16.51 -28.41 21.92
C GLU A 8 -17.26 -28.35 20.58
N SER A 9 -18.59 -28.53 20.62
CA SER A 9 -19.43 -28.39 19.42
C SER A 9 -19.49 -26.96 18.89
N LEU A 10 -19.39 -25.95 19.76
CA LEU A 10 -19.46 -24.55 19.35
C LEU A 10 -18.15 -24.07 18.71
N GLU A 11 -17.01 -24.50 19.25
CA GLU A 11 -15.69 -24.13 18.69
C GLU A 11 -15.42 -24.83 17.36
N GLU A 12 -15.84 -26.09 17.20
CA GLU A 12 -15.74 -26.80 15.91
C GLU A 12 -16.56 -26.10 14.81
N SER A 13 -17.77 -25.63 15.14
CA SER A 13 -18.62 -24.90 14.19
C SER A 13 -17.99 -23.59 13.74
N LYS A 14 -17.37 -22.83 14.66
CA LYS A 14 -16.70 -21.57 14.33
C LYS A 14 -15.46 -21.78 13.47
N ASN A 15 -14.66 -22.81 13.78
CA ASN A 15 -13.48 -23.13 12.99
C ASN A 15 -13.85 -23.52 11.56
N SER A 16 -14.92 -24.30 11.39
CA SER A 16 -15.45 -24.63 10.06
C SER A 16 -15.91 -23.40 9.29
N GLU A 17 -16.48 -22.40 9.95
CA GLU A 17 -16.94 -21.16 9.32
C GLU A 17 -15.75 -20.31 8.85
N LEU A 18 -14.71 -20.15 9.68
CA LEU A 18 -13.48 -19.44 9.30
C LEU A 18 -12.73 -20.14 8.15
N ASP A 19 -12.67 -21.47 8.17
CA ASP A 19 -12.08 -22.27 7.10
C ASP A 19 -12.83 -22.08 5.77
N LEU A 20 -14.16 -22.05 5.83
CA LEU A 20 -15.01 -21.78 4.68
C LEU A 20 -14.79 -20.35 4.18
N TYR A 21 -14.79 -19.37 5.07
CA TYR A 21 -14.59 -17.96 4.74
C TYR A 21 -13.28 -17.74 3.98
N ILE A 22 -12.16 -18.25 4.49
CA ILE A 22 -10.85 -18.15 3.79
C ILE A 22 -10.89 -18.82 2.42
N SER A 23 -11.56 -19.96 2.32
CA SER A 23 -11.65 -20.70 1.05
C SER A 23 -12.46 -19.92 0.01
N THR A 24 -13.53 -19.26 0.46
CA THR A 24 -14.35 -18.35 -0.36
C THR A 24 -13.53 -17.16 -0.84
N LYS A 25 -12.84 -16.46 0.07
CA LYS A 25 -11.99 -15.30 -0.29
C LYS A 25 -10.87 -15.65 -1.27
N ILE A 26 -10.17 -16.76 -1.05
CA ILE A 26 -9.17 -17.26 -2.02
C ILE A 26 -9.80 -17.53 -3.40
N SER A 27 -11.05 -17.97 -3.45
CA SER A 27 -11.75 -18.23 -4.72
C SER A 27 -12.17 -16.93 -5.41
N GLU A 28 -12.68 -15.96 -4.66
CA GLU A 28 -13.01 -14.61 -5.16
C GLU A 28 -11.77 -13.92 -5.74
N TYR A 29 -10.65 -13.90 -5.00
CA TYR A 29 -9.39 -13.32 -5.48
C TYR A 29 -8.90 -13.94 -6.79
N LYS A 30 -9.12 -15.24 -6.98
CA LYS A 30 -8.79 -15.93 -8.25
C LYS A 30 -9.73 -15.51 -9.37
N GLU A 31 -11.02 -15.43 -9.10
CA GLU A 31 -12.03 -15.05 -10.09
C GLU A 31 -11.77 -13.65 -10.63
N PHE A 32 -11.39 -12.71 -9.75
CA PHE A 32 -11.06 -11.33 -10.12
C PHE A 32 -9.61 -11.12 -10.55
N ASN A 33 -8.77 -12.15 -10.53
CA ASN A 33 -7.32 -12.07 -10.79
C ASN A 33 -6.60 -11.02 -9.93
N SER A 34 -7.04 -10.84 -8.69
CA SER A 34 -6.43 -9.92 -7.74
C SER A 34 -4.98 -10.34 -7.48
N THR A 35 -4.05 -9.41 -7.68
CA THR A 35 -2.61 -9.64 -7.48
C THR A 35 -1.94 -8.38 -6.93
N ASP A 36 -0.70 -8.52 -6.48
CA ASP A 36 0.17 -7.43 -6.02
C ASP A 36 -0.50 -6.55 -4.95
N SER A 37 -0.54 -5.23 -5.16
CA SER A 37 -1.16 -4.27 -4.23
C SER A 37 -2.64 -4.54 -4.02
N ASP A 38 -3.37 -4.82 -5.11
CA ASP A 38 -4.83 -5.00 -5.06
C ASP A 38 -5.21 -6.21 -4.20
N LEU A 39 -4.44 -7.30 -4.31
CA LEU A 39 -4.65 -8.47 -3.45
C LEU A 39 -4.35 -8.18 -1.97
N TRP A 40 -3.35 -7.35 -1.69
CA TRP A 40 -3.00 -6.99 -0.33
C TRP A 40 -4.06 -6.10 0.31
N GLU A 41 -4.53 -5.08 -0.41
CA GLU A 41 -5.60 -4.19 0.06
C GLU A 41 -6.89 -4.96 0.32
N LEU A 42 -7.30 -5.85 -0.61
CA LEU A 42 -8.47 -6.71 -0.42
C LEU A 42 -8.30 -7.67 0.77
N PHE A 43 -7.11 -8.24 0.94
CA PHE A 43 -6.81 -9.06 2.12
C PHE A 43 -6.94 -8.25 3.41
N GLN A 44 -6.54 -6.98 3.43
CA GLN A 44 -6.71 -6.13 4.60
C GLN A 44 -8.18 -5.79 4.86
N GLU A 45 -8.94 -5.47 3.83
CA GLU A 45 -10.37 -5.14 3.95
C GLU A 45 -11.18 -6.35 4.42
N ASP A 46 -11.03 -7.50 3.77
CA ASP A 46 -11.80 -8.70 4.06
C ASP A 46 -11.51 -9.25 5.46
N PHE A 47 -10.27 -9.11 5.93
CA PHE A 47 -9.83 -9.63 7.21
C PHE A 47 -9.63 -8.54 8.26
N ALA A 48 -10.18 -7.33 8.09
CA ALA A 48 -9.94 -6.18 8.97
C ALA A 48 -10.21 -6.48 10.46
N ASP A 49 -11.24 -7.30 10.75
CA ASP A 49 -11.62 -7.68 12.11
C ASP A 49 -10.89 -8.95 12.63
N PHE A 50 -10.01 -9.56 11.83
CA PHE A 50 -9.29 -10.75 12.25
C PHE A 50 -8.17 -10.42 13.23
N THR A 51 -8.19 -11.12 14.36
CA THR A 51 -7.10 -11.12 15.33
C THR A 51 -6.16 -12.30 15.11
N VAL A 52 -5.02 -12.28 15.81
CA VAL A 52 -4.10 -13.43 15.85
C VAL A 52 -4.83 -14.71 16.29
N ASP A 53 -5.81 -14.61 17.19
CA ASP A 53 -6.53 -15.78 17.72
C ASP A 53 -7.48 -16.40 16.69
N ASN A 54 -8.09 -15.58 15.82
CA ASN A 54 -8.81 -16.07 14.64
C ASN A 54 -7.88 -16.89 13.73
N PHE A 55 -6.63 -16.44 13.53
CA PHE A 55 -5.67 -17.21 12.74
C PHE A 55 -5.17 -18.45 13.48
N LYS A 56 -5.06 -18.44 14.81
CA LYS A 56 -4.64 -19.62 15.59
C LYS A 56 -5.69 -20.72 15.61
N SER A 57 -6.96 -20.37 15.51
CA SER A 57 -8.05 -21.34 15.52
C SER A 57 -8.15 -22.12 14.20
N LEU A 58 -7.53 -21.60 13.13
CA LEU A 58 -7.44 -22.26 11.84
C LEU A 58 -6.45 -23.43 11.85
N GLY A 59 -6.76 -24.44 11.03
CA GLY A 59 -5.83 -25.53 10.75
C GLY A 59 -4.55 -25.05 10.06
N THR A 60 -3.42 -25.71 10.37
CA THR A 60 -2.12 -25.40 9.74
C THR A 60 -2.17 -25.46 8.21
N ALA A 61 -2.92 -26.40 7.64
CA ALA A 61 -3.09 -26.52 6.20
C ALA A 61 -3.77 -25.29 5.59
N LYS A 62 -4.79 -24.73 6.26
CA LYS A 62 -5.52 -23.55 5.79
C LYS A 62 -4.64 -22.30 5.84
N LEU A 63 -3.89 -22.12 6.92
CA LEU A 63 -2.91 -21.03 7.06
C LEU A 63 -1.84 -21.09 5.97
N GLN A 64 -1.31 -22.30 5.69
CA GLN A 64 -0.32 -22.49 4.63
C GLN A 64 -0.92 -22.22 3.25
N GLN A 65 -2.17 -22.63 3.01
CA GLN A 65 -2.89 -22.35 1.78
C GLN A 65 -3.02 -20.84 1.55
N LEU A 66 -3.49 -20.10 2.56
CA LEU A 66 -3.63 -18.65 2.51
C LEU A 66 -2.28 -17.96 2.28
N ARG A 67 -1.25 -18.30 3.06
CA ARG A 67 0.11 -17.77 2.89
C ARG A 67 0.65 -18.00 1.48
N ASN A 68 0.51 -19.22 0.96
CA ASN A 68 1.03 -19.56 -0.35
C ASN A 68 0.28 -18.81 -1.45
N PHE A 69 -1.04 -18.65 -1.29
CA PHE A 69 -1.85 -17.86 -2.22
C PHE A 69 -1.40 -16.40 -2.26
N LEU A 70 -1.27 -15.77 -1.09
CA LEU A 70 -0.77 -14.39 -0.96
C LEU A 70 0.63 -14.25 -1.61
N LYS A 71 1.56 -15.13 -1.25
CA LYS A 71 2.92 -15.12 -1.81
C LYS A 71 2.93 -15.24 -3.33
N CYS A 72 2.25 -16.24 -3.90
CA CYS A 72 2.19 -16.42 -5.35
C CYS A 72 1.46 -15.28 -6.06
N GLY A 73 0.54 -14.62 -5.35
CA GLY A 73 -0.19 -13.45 -5.78
C GLY A 73 0.58 -12.14 -5.70
N GLY A 74 1.86 -12.13 -5.30
CA GLY A 74 2.67 -10.90 -5.24
C GLY A 74 2.75 -10.27 -3.86
N VAL A 75 1.97 -10.74 -2.89
CA VAL A 75 1.99 -10.22 -1.51
C VAL A 75 3.20 -10.75 -0.76
N ARG A 76 4.02 -9.84 -0.25
CA ARG A 76 5.19 -10.23 0.54
C ARG A 76 4.74 -10.68 1.92
N VAL A 77 4.92 -11.98 2.20
CA VAL A 77 4.70 -12.54 3.54
C VAL A 77 6.04 -12.98 4.14
N PRO A 78 6.47 -12.43 5.29
CA PRO A 78 7.70 -12.84 5.95
C PRO A 78 7.75 -14.34 6.24
N VAL A 79 8.96 -14.88 6.37
CA VAL A 79 9.14 -16.27 6.79
C VAL A 79 8.72 -16.40 8.25
N ASN A 80 7.92 -17.43 8.54
CA ASN A 80 7.61 -17.80 9.92
C ASN A 80 8.73 -18.71 10.46
N ASP A 81 9.13 -18.50 11.71
CA ASP A 81 10.18 -19.28 12.38
C ASP A 81 9.73 -19.74 13.78
N ARG A 82 10.67 -20.15 14.63
CA ARG A 82 10.36 -20.60 16.00
C ARG A 82 9.86 -19.48 16.91
N GLN A 83 10.16 -18.22 16.59
CA GLN A 83 9.78 -17.04 17.37
C GLN A 83 8.51 -16.37 16.83
N LYS A 84 8.29 -16.44 15.51
CA LYS A 84 7.10 -15.90 14.84
C LYS A 84 6.32 -17.01 14.15
N THR A 85 5.21 -17.41 14.77
CA THR A 85 4.28 -18.39 14.22
C THR A 85 3.55 -17.84 13.00
N LEU A 86 3.08 -18.72 12.10
CA LEU A 86 2.36 -18.30 10.90
C LEU A 86 1.09 -17.45 11.19
N PRO A 87 0.26 -17.77 12.20
CA PRO A 87 -0.83 -16.88 12.60
C PRO A 87 -0.38 -15.46 12.94
N LYS A 88 0.74 -15.34 13.67
CA LYS A 88 1.30 -14.04 14.04
C LYS A 88 1.81 -13.29 12.80
N VAL A 89 2.50 -13.98 11.90
CA VAL A 89 3.00 -13.36 10.66
C VAL A 89 1.85 -12.86 9.78
N LEU A 90 0.79 -13.65 9.59
CA LEU A 90 -0.37 -13.22 8.80
C LEU A 90 -1.09 -12.03 9.44
N SER A 91 -1.20 -12.03 10.78
CA SER A 91 -1.73 -10.88 11.51
C SER A 91 -0.82 -9.66 11.41
N GLU A 92 0.50 -9.80 11.42
CA GLU A 92 1.43 -8.68 11.17
C GLU A 92 1.19 -8.10 9.77
N VAL A 93 1.18 -8.94 8.72
CA VAL A 93 0.92 -8.51 7.33
C VAL A 93 -0.44 -7.83 7.17
N LEU A 94 -1.46 -8.30 7.90
CA LEU A 94 -2.80 -7.72 7.91
C LEU A 94 -2.82 -6.27 8.42
N HIS A 95 -1.95 -5.93 9.35
CA HIS A 95 -1.89 -4.60 9.99
C HIS A 95 -0.71 -3.75 9.49
N GLU A 96 -0.01 -4.18 8.44
CA GLU A 96 1.03 -3.37 7.82
C GLU A 96 0.42 -2.12 7.17
N GLU A 97 1.00 -0.95 7.40
CA GLU A 97 0.54 0.30 6.77
C GLU A 97 0.98 0.41 5.30
N ILE A 98 2.11 -0.22 4.95
CA ILE A 98 2.71 -0.20 3.63
C ILE A 98 3.28 -1.58 3.34
N GLN A 99 2.88 -2.18 2.21
CA GLN A 99 3.44 -3.43 1.76
C GLN A 99 4.94 -3.29 1.43
N PRO A 100 5.84 -4.05 2.09
CA PRO A 100 7.25 -3.98 1.76
C PRO A 100 7.55 -4.64 0.41
N ASN A 101 8.49 -4.04 -0.33
CA ASN A 101 9.00 -4.61 -1.57
C ASN A 101 9.67 -5.96 -1.33
N TRP A 102 9.58 -6.86 -2.30
CA TRP A 102 10.36 -8.10 -2.31
C TRP A 102 11.86 -7.80 -2.32
N THR A 103 12.62 -8.64 -1.62
CA THR A 103 14.09 -8.62 -1.56
C THR A 103 14.66 -9.94 -2.08
N SER A 104 15.95 -9.98 -2.42
CA SER A 104 16.61 -11.24 -2.84
C SER A 104 16.50 -12.33 -1.77
N ASP A 105 16.54 -11.97 -0.49
CA ASP A 105 16.38 -12.91 0.63
C ASP A 105 14.95 -13.50 0.67
N ASP A 106 13.93 -12.69 0.39
CA ASP A 106 12.56 -13.17 0.31
C ASP A 106 12.38 -14.22 -0.80
N PHE A 107 13.06 -14.04 -1.94
CA PHE A 107 13.06 -15.03 -3.03
C PHE A 107 13.80 -16.30 -2.64
N GLN A 108 14.97 -16.18 -2.03
CA GLN A 108 15.74 -17.32 -1.53
C GLN A 108 14.92 -18.17 -0.55
N THR A 109 14.20 -17.52 0.37
CA THR A 109 13.40 -18.20 1.39
C THR A 109 12.03 -18.68 0.89
N SER A 110 11.48 -18.04 -0.15
CA SER A 110 10.17 -18.38 -0.71
C SER A 110 10.23 -19.29 -1.94
N TYR A 111 11.42 -19.61 -2.46
CA TYR A 111 11.62 -20.41 -3.68
C TYR A 111 10.76 -21.68 -3.73
N THR A 112 10.72 -22.46 -2.65
CA THR A 112 9.95 -23.72 -2.63
C THR A 112 8.44 -23.54 -2.78
N ILE A 113 7.90 -22.38 -2.41
CA ILE A 113 6.49 -22.03 -2.56
C ILE A 113 6.25 -21.55 -4.00
N LEU A 114 7.11 -20.64 -4.48
CA LEU A 114 7.01 -20.03 -5.80
C LEU A 114 7.23 -21.03 -6.95
N GLU A 115 7.99 -22.10 -6.72
CA GLU A 115 8.20 -23.17 -7.70
C GLU A 115 6.99 -24.12 -7.78
N LYS A 116 6.28 -24.34 -6.67
CA LYS A 116 5.16 -25.29 -6.60
C LYS A 116 3.84 -24.67 -7.05
N GLY A 117 3.64 -23.39 -6.78
CA GLY A 117 2.40 -22.69 -7.11
C GLY A 117 2.50 -21.96 -8.46
N PRO A 118 1.37 -21.74 -9.15
CA PRO A 118 1.36 -20.76 -10.22
C PRO A 118 1.63 -19.38 -9.63
N ILE A 119 2.73 -18.75 -10.03
CA ILE A 119 2.96 -17.33 -9.73
C ILE A 119 1.96 -16.54 -10.57
N THR A 120 0.93 -16.00 -9.90
CA THR A 120 -0.16 -15.26 -10.55
C THR A 120 0.19 -13.78 -10.73
N SER A 121 1.01 -13.21 -9.84
CA SER A 121 1.51 -11.85 -10.01
C SER A 121 2.47 -11.73 -11.21
N PRO A 122 2.18 -10.87 -12.19
CA PRO A 122 3.11 -10.60 -13.30
C PRO A 122 4.42 -9.98 -12.81
N TYR A 123 4.35 -9.05 -11.86
CA TYR A 123 5.53 -8.40 -11.28
C TYR A 123 6.44 -9.41 -10.58
N LEU A 124 5.87 -10.23 -9.70
CA LEU A 124 6.60 -11.25 -8.97
C LEU A 124 7.20 -12.29 -9.92
N LYS A 125 6.48 -12.67 -10.97
CA LYS A 125 6.98 -13.61 -11.99
C LYS A 125 8.20 -13.05 -12.72
N LEU A 126 8.20 -11.76 -13.07
CA LEU A 126 9.36 -11.09 -13.67
C LEU A 126 10.55 -11.10 -12.71
N LYS A 127 10.33 -10.69 -11.45
CA LYS A 127 11.39 -10.62 -10.44
C LYS A 127 11.95 -11.98 -10.04
N TYR A 128 11.10 -13.01 -9.98
CA TYR A 128 11.53 -14.38 -9.73
C TYR A 128 12.41 -14.92 -10.85
N ASN A 129 12.11 -14.61 -12.11
CA ASN A 129 12.95 -15.02 -13.24
C ASN A 129 14.29 -14.26 -13.27
N GLU A 130 14.29 -12.97 -12.95
CA GLU A 130 15.52 -12.16 -12.76
C GLU A 130 16.42 -12.77 -11.67
N TRP A 131 15.82 -13.08 -10.52
CA TRP A 131 16.51 -13.71 -9.40
C TRP A 131 17.06 -15.09 -9.75
N LYS A 132 16.29 -15.95 -10.43
CA LYS A 132 16.79 -17.26 -10.87
C LYS A 132 17.97 -17.17 -11.83
N ALA A 133 18.04 -16.12 -12.65
CA ALA A 133 19.12 -15.94 -13.62
C ALA A 133 20.40 -15.37 -12.97
N THR A 134 20.26 -14.50 -11.96
CA THR A 134 21.38 -13.67 -11.48
C THR A 134 21.71 -13.85 -9.99
N GLY A 135 20.84 -14.51 -9.22
CA GLY A 135 20.91 -14.60 -7.76
C GLY A 135 20.47 -13.33 -7.02
N ASN A 136 20.18 -12.24 -7.74
CA ASN A 136 19.81 -10.94 -7.18
C ASN A 136 18.57 -10.37 -7.87
N ILE A 137 17.91 -9.40 -7.23
CA ILE A 137 16.87 -8.59 -7.87
C ILE A 137 17.23 -7.12 -7.84
N THR A 138 16.84 -6.41 -8.88
CA THR A 138 16.95 -4.96 -8.95
C THR A 138 15.58 -4.36 -8.68
N ASN A 139 15.38 -3.77 -7.51
CA ASN A 139 14.20 -2.97 -7.25
C ASN A 139 14.41 -1.61 -7.93
N VAL A 140 14.26 -1.57 -9.26
CA VAL A 140 14.15 -0.29 -9.96
C VAL A 140 12.85 0.35 -9.49
N PRO A 141 12.88 1.53 -8.83
CA PRO A 141 11.67 2.32 -8.72
C PRO A 141 11.15 2.53 -10.13
N SER A 142 9.84 2.43 -10.33
CA SER A 142 9.20 2.74 -11.61
C SER A 142 9.48 4.22 -11.93
N VAL A 143 10.63 4.49 -12.55
CA VAL A 143 11.08 5.83 -12.90
C VAL A 143 10.12 6.33 -13.95
N ALA A 144 9.50 7.47 -13.63
CA ALA A 144 8.72 8.31 -14.51
C ALA A 144 9.23 8.21 -15.95
N ILE A 145 8.32 7.91 -16.87
CA ILE A 145 8.51 8.06 -18.31
C ILE A 145 9.23 9.39 -18.52
N ALA A 146 10.50 9.30 -18.91
CA ALA A 146 11.25 10.46 -19.32
C ALA A 146 10.44 11.12 -20.43
N THR A 147 9.87 12.27 -20.11
CA THR A 147 9.30 13.17 -21.10
C THR A 147 10.46 13.58 -21.98
N SER A 148 10.61 12.89 -23.11
CA SER A 148 11.47 13.33 -24.20
C SER A 148 11.02 14.75 -24.54
N ALA A 149 11.88 15.72 -24.23
CA ALA A 149 11.64 17.12 -24.52
C ALA A 149 11.31 17.31 -26.01
N PRO A 150 10.34 18.18 -26.38
CA PRO A 150 10.06 18.44 -27.77
C PRO A 150 11.24 19.17 -28.42
N THR A 151 11.74 18.58 -29.49
CA THR A 151 12.69 19.14 -30.45
C THR A 151 12.24 20.55 -30.85
N LYS A 152 12.97 21.58 -30.41
CA LYS A 152 12.80 22.95 -30.90
C LYS A 152 13.12 22.98 -32.40
N SER A 153 12.08 23.23 -33.19
CA SER A 153 12.18 23.47 -34.63
C SER A 153 12.83 24.84 -34.89
N THR A 154 13.82 24.82 -35.78
CA THR A 154 14.51 25.96 -36.37
C THR A 154 13.55 26.77 -37.26
N LEU A 155 13.44 28.09 -37.04
CA LEU A 155 13.20 29.02 -38.14
C LEU A 155 13.80 30.41 -37.88
N ALA A 156 14.31 30.98 -38.95
CA ALA A 156 15.31 32.02 -39.03
C ALA A 156 14.84 33.44 -38.69
N THR A 157 15.83 34.24 -38.28
CA THR A 157 15.83 35.69 -38.06
C THR A 157 15.78 36.48 -39.37
N THR A 158 14.89 37.47 -39.47
CA THR A 158 15.02 38.63 -40.38
C THR A 158 14.46 39.90 -39.70
N PRO A 159 15.14 41.07 -39.76
CA PRO A 159 14.75 42.26 -38.98
C PRO A 159 14.10 43.42 -39.79
N HIS A 160 13.27 44.21 -39.07
CA HIS A 160 12.89 45.65 -39.21
C HIS A 160 11.88 46.10 -40.30
N PRO A 161 11.32 47.35 -40.25
CA PRO A 161 10.61 48.08 -39.16
C PRO A 161 9.29 48.78 -39.66
N VAL A 162 8.72 49.71 -38.86
CA VAL A 162 7.84 50.89 -39.19
C VAL A 162 6.40 50.91 -38.59
N LEU A 163 6.14 51.97 -37.80
CA LEU A 163 4.87 52.52 -37.25
C LEU A 163 4.22 53.51 -38.28
N PRO A 164 2.90 53.88 -38.28
CA PRO A 164 2.27 54.67 -37.18
C PRO A 164 0.71 54.65 -36.98
N VAL A 165 0.31 55.03 -35.75
CA VAL A 165 -0.81 55.91 -35.25
C VAL A 165 -2.25 55.87 -35.82
N ASN A 166 -3.22 55.57 -34.93
CA ASN A 166 -4.49 56.29 -34.56
C ASN A 166 -5.56 55.29 -34.05
N THR A 167 -6.62 55.57 -33.28
CA THR A 167 -7.06 56.55 -32.27
C THR A 167 -8.47 56.06 -31.82
N VAL A 168 -8.68 55.86 -30.50
CA VAL A 168 -9.94 55.93 -29.70
C VAL A 168 -11.11 54.94 -29.96
N HIS A 169 -11.54 54.19 -28.93
CA HIS A 169 -12.86 54.30 -28.27
C HIS A 169 -12.98 53.41 -27.00
N SER A 170 -13.64 53.96 -25.97
CA SER A 170 -13.78 53.51 -24.58
C SER A 170 -14.73 52.33 -24.34
N SER A 171 -14.48 51.57 -23.25
CA SER A 171 -15.37 51.31 -22.08
C SER A 171 -14.74 50.21 -21.19
N THR A 172 -14.31 50.49 -19.95
CA THR A 172 -15.05 50.30 -18.66
C THR A 172 -15.35 48.81 -18.42
N ILE A 173 -14.78 48.09 -17.43
CA ILE A 173 -14.92 48.21 -15.97
C ILE A 173 -13.68 47.65 -15.23
N GLN A 174 -13.37 48.27 -14.09
CA GLN A 174 -12.30 48.00 -13.12
C GLN A 174 -12.51 46.74 -12.25
N LEU A 175 -11.41 46.16 -11.75
CA LEU A 175 -11.26 45.90 -10.31
C LEU A 175 -9.77 45.92 -9.89
N THR A 176 -9.36 47.07 -9.35
CA THR A 176 -8.16 47.40 -8.55
C THR A 176 -8.43 46.90 -7.10
N THR A 177 -7.53 46.57 -6.17
CA THR A 177 -6.05 46.55 -6.00
C THR A 177 -5.84 45.92 -4.60
N VAL A 178 -4.91 44.97 -4.39
CA VAL A 178 -3.53 45.13 -3.84
C VAL A 178 -3.53 45.81 -2.45
N ILE A 179 -2.80 45.33 -1.44
CA ILE A 179 -1.45 45.81 -1.10
C ILE A 179 -0.84 44.89 -0.02
N GLN A 180 0.29 44.26 -0.39
CA GLN A 180 1.37 43.87 0.52
C GLN A 180 2.14 45.11 0.97
N PRO A 181 2.90 45.00 2.08
CA PRO A 181 4.25 45.54 2.08
C PRO A 181 5.28 44.47 2.42
N THR A 182 6.26 44.35 1.53
CA THR A 182 7.56 43.71 1.74
C THR A 182 8.52 44.74 2.33
N VAL A 183 9.23 44.42 3.42
CA VAL A 183 10.68 44.68 3.51
C VAL A 183 11.37 43.68 4.43
N ALA A 184 12.59 43.34 4.04
CA ALA A 184 13.45 42.28 4.51
C ALA A 184 14.21 42.57 5.82
N THR A 185 14.75 41.49 6.39
CA THR A 185 16.13 41.32 6.93
C THR A 185 16.17 40.74 8.33
N GLY A 186 16.86 39.61 8.50
CA GLY A 186 17.57 39.30 9.74
C GLY A 186 17.14 38.05 10.50
N SER A 187 17.92 36.99 10.34
CA SER A 187 18.09 35.80 11.18
C SER A 187 17.51 35.81 12.61
N GLY A 188 16.79 34.73 12.96
CA GLY A 188 16.93 34.10 14.27
C GLY A 188 15.67 33.59 14.96
N ARG A 189 15.67 32.26 15.18
CA ARG A 189 15.11 31.51 16.33
C ARG A 189 13.61 31.15 16.38
N LEU A 190 13.42 29.82 16.33
CA LEU A 190 12.44 28.96 17.01
C LEU A 190 11.67 29.58 18.18
N ILE A 191 10.35 29.37 18.23
CA ILE A 191 9.66 29.04 19.48
C ILE A 191 8.39 28.22 19.22
N THR A 192 8.32 27.10 19.93
CA THR A 192 7.21 26.16 20.10
C THR A 192 6.17 26.77 21.03
N GLU A 193 4.86 26.65 20.75
CA GLU A 193 3.83 26.77 21.78
C GLU A 193 2.80 25.64 21.67
N VAL A 194 2.75 24.85 22.75
CA VAL A 194 1.77 23.82 23.09
C VAL A 194 0.73 24.49 23.97
N THR A 195 -0.52 24.59 23.51
CA THR A 195 -1.62 25.07 24.35
C THR A 195 -2.31 23.90 25.03
N ARG A 196 -2.12 23.79 26.35
CA ARG A 196 -2.82 22.90 27.27
C ARG A 196 -4.11 23.60 27.72
N ASN A 197 -5.27 23.10 27.31
CA ASN A 197 -6.57 23.52 27.84
C ASN A 197 -6.98 22.57 28.99
N TYR A 198 -6.93 23.08 30.22
CA TYR A 198 -7.64 22.51 31.37
C TYR A 198 -8.86 23.41 31.62
N SER A 199 -10.06 22.83 31.54
CA SER A 199 -11.28 23.45 32.06
C SER A 199 -11.52 22.87 33.44
N ASP A 200 -11.37 23.70 34.46
CA ASP A 200 -11.82 23.47 35.83
C ASP A 200 -13.00 24.41 36.07
N ASP A 201 -14.18 23.85 36.30
CA ASP A 201 -15.32 24.58 36.88
C ASP A 201 -16.31 23.55 37.45
N GLN A 202 -16.12 23.18 38.71
CA GLN A 202 -17.21 22.74 39.58
C GLN A 202 -16.96 23.20 41.01
N LYS A 203 -17.57 24.34 41.38
CA LYS A 203 -18.09 24.57 42.74
C LYS A 203 -19.06 25.74 42.77
N TYR A 204 -20.34 25.47 42.99
CA TYR A 204 -21.24 26.41 43.67
C TYR A 204 -22.08 25.62 44.66
N ASP A 205 -22.19 26.21 45.86
CA ASP A 205 -22.81 25.73 47.10
C ASP A 205 -24.30 25.35 46.99
#